data_AF-A0A935NV77-F1
#
_entry.id   AF-A0A935NV77-F1
#
_cell.length_a   1.000
_cell.length_b   1.000
_cell.length_c   1.000
_cell.angle_alpha   90.00
_cell.angle_beta   90.00
_cell.angle_gamma   90.00
#
_symmetry.space_group_name_H-M   'P 1'
#
loop_
_entity.id
_entity.type
_entity.pdbx_description
1 polymer ?
#
loop_
_entity_poly.entity_id
_entity_poly.type
_entity_poly.pdbx_seq_one_letter_code
_entity_poly.pdbx_strand_id
1 'polypeptide(L)'
;MPKISFEHDHKTAEANVDDWLYDVCTDAGASVPFSCKAGACGTCATEVLGAHDGLGRLTQRELRTLETAGLDPARYRLPCLHSVAGDIVFGGPAKGGAAAAALPVVKAQVESFRRLNLSVAEVRFFVQSPGFAFLPGQYMVFQIPSADGREVIRRSYSISTPPSDAQHFEICVRAVAGGHGSNWVHRLRPGQLVSCEGPVGDFVLADSDRDIVMVATGTGASPIKSMLLHLLDTRSSRRVRLFFGVRSHQDLFYTDLLRGLEAHYPSFSSDIILSSPDPAQWAGARGRVTDLVEKKVRPADAATTEAYLCGSRSMIEDVSAILRSKGFADDRIHFENFF
;
A
#
# COMPACT_ATOMS: atom_id res chain seq x y z
N MET A 1 8.49 -34.25 -3.73
CA MET A 1 8.05 -32.88 -3.43
C MET A 1 9.17 -32.22 -2.67
N PRO A 2 9.59 -31.00 -3.05
CA PRO A 2 10.52 -30.21 -2.27
C PRO A 2 10.14 -30.11 -0.79
N LYS A 3 11.15 -30.18 0.09
CA LYS A 3 11.01 -30.03 1.53
C LYS A 3 11.45 -28.63 1.97
N ILE A 4 10.53 -27.89 2.58
CA ILE A 4 10.76 -26.54 3.08
C ILE A 4 10.82 -26.60 4.61
N SER A 5 11.99 -26.33 5.18
CA SER A 5 12.23 -26.41 6.62
C SER A 5 12.34 -25.02 7.22
N PHE A 6 11.74 -24.81 8.39
CA PHE A 6 11.77 -23.55 9.15
C PHE A 6 12.42 -23.82 10.50
N GLU A 7 13.73 -23.60 10.60
CA GLU A 7 14.53 -23.93 11.79
C GLU A 7 14.09 -23.12 13.01
N HIS A 8 13.74 -21.84 12.80
CA HIS A 8 13.28 -20.96 13.88
C HIS A 8 12.00 -21.46 14.57
N ASP A 9 11.10 -22.08 13.80
CA ASP A 9 9.81 -22.57 14.29
C ASP A 9 9.82 -24.08 14.60
N HIS A 10 10.92 -24.79 14.28
CA HIS A 10 10.99 -26.25 14.26
C HIS A 10 9.88 -26.91 13.42
N LYS A 11 9.61 -26.34 12.24
CA LYS A 11 8.56 -26.80 11.32
C LYS A 11 9.13 -27.27 9.99
N THR A 12 8.33 -28.06 9.28
CA THR A 12 8.61 -28.45 7.91
C THR A 12 7.30 -28.56 7.14
N ALA A 13 7.31 -28.13 5.89
CA ALA A 13 6.26 -28.39 4.91
C ALA A 13 6.82 -29.09 3.67
N GLU A 14 5.99 -29.93 3.05
CA GLU A 14 6.21 -30.39 1.68
C GLU A 14 5.43 -29.48 0.73
N ALA A 15 6.06 -29.09 -0.37
CA ALA A 15 5.44 -28.22 -1.36
C ALA A 15 5.67 -28.76 -2.78
N ASN A 16 4.85 -28.31 -3.74
CA ASN A 16 5.12 -28.57 -5.14
C ASN A 16 6.12 -27.56 -5.68
N VAL A 17 6.83 -27.95 -6.74
CA VAL A 17 7.56 -26.97 -7.54
C VAL A 17 6.56 -25.95 -8.09
N ASP A 18 6.99 -24.69 -8.16
CA ASP A 18 6.21 -23.51 -8.57
C ASP A 18 5.18 -23.00 -7.55
N ASP A 19 4.94 -23.72 -6.44
CA ASP A 19 4.13 -23.19 -5.34
C ASP A 19 4.77 -21.89 -4.81
N TRP A 20 3.94 -20.89 -4.58
CA TRP A 20 4.41 -19.63 -4.02
C TRP A 20 4.98 -19.85 -2.63
N LEU A 21 6.25 -19.53 -2.45
CA LEU A 21 6.97 -19.89 -1.24
C LEU A 21 6.36 -19.25 0.01
N TYR A 22 5.86 -18.02 -0.13
CA TYR A 22 5.14 -17.36 0.95
C TYR A 22 3.83 -18.08 1.33
N ASP A 23 3.10 -18.64 0.37
CA ASP A 23 1.86 -19.37 0.65
C ASP A 23 2.19 -20.67 1.40
N VAL A 24 3.28 -21.36 1.01
CA VAL A 24 3.84 -22.50 1.76
C VAL A 24 4.23 -22.12 3.20
N CYS A 25 4.92 -20.98 3.40
CA CYS A 25 5.24 -20.49 4.74
C CYS A 25 3.98 -20.29 5.58
N THR A 26 2.95 -19.74 4.97
CA THR A 26 1.69 -19.38 5.64
C THR A 26 0.88 -20.62 6.00
N ASP A 27 0.75 -21.57 5.08
CA ASP A 27 0.03 -22.82 5.29
C ASP A 27 0.73 -23.71 6.34
N ALA A 28 2.05 -23.64 6.42
CA ALA A 28 2.84 -24.27 7.49
C ALA A 28 2.70 -23.55 8.85
N GLY A 29 2.11 -22.35 8.87
CA GLY A 29 2.09 -21.47 10.03
C GLY A 29 3.49 -21.04 10.48
N ALA A 30 4.44 -20.91 9.55
CA ALA A 30 5.79 -20.44 9.83
C ALA A 30 5.78 -18.93 10.14
N SER A 31 6.68 -18.49 11.01
CA SER A 31 6.79 -17.12 11.52
C SER A 31 7.44 -16.18 10.49
N VAL A 32 6.89 -16.13 9.27
CA VAL A 32 7.34 -15.26 8.17
C VAL A 32 6.34 -14.12 8.01
N PRO A 33 6.64 -12.91 8.54
CA PRO A 33 5.73 -11.78 8.46
C PRO A 33 5.71 -11.18 7.05
N PHE A 34 4.67 -10.42 6.71
CA PHE A 34 4.64 -9.61 5.50
C PHE A 34 3.84 -8.33 5.68
N SER A 35 4.10 -7.35 4.81
CA SER A 35 3.35 -6.08 4.78
C SER A 35 2.96 -5.64 3.36
N CYS A 36 3.62 -6.13 2.31
CA CYS A 36 3.22 -5.78 0.93
C CYS A 36 3.00 -7.00 0.02
N LYS A 37 3.52 -8.19 0.37
CA LYS A 37 3.52 -9.39 -0.48
C LYS A 37 3.97 -9.15 -1.94
N ALA A 38 4.81 -8.12 -2.15
CA ALA A 38 5.24 -7.64 -3.45
C ALA A 38 6.75 -7.33 -3.47
N GLY A 39 7.50 -7.77 -2.46
CA GLY A 39 8.95 -7.56 -2.35
C GLY A 39 9.37 -6.09 -2.40
N ALA A 40 8.65 -5.22 -1.69
CA ALA A 40 8.90 -3.79 -1.65
C ALA A 40 9.25 -3.30 -0.22
N CYS A 41 8.58 -3.85 0.80
CA CYS A 41 8.75 -3.44 2.19
C CYS A 41 9.92 -4.10 2.94
N GLY A 42 10.46 -5.20 2.41
CA GLY A 42 11.47 -6.03 3.09
C GLY A 42 11.00 -6.79 4.35
N THR A 43 9.73 -6.66 4.77
CA THR A 43 9.22 -7.29 6.01
C THR A 43 9.39 -8.81 6.04
N CYS A 44 9.20 -9.50 4.92
CA CYS A 44 9.34 -10.96 4.86
C CYS A 44 10.79 -11.45 4.75
N ALA A 45 11.79 -10.57 4.84
CA ALA A 45 13.17 -10.99 4.70
C ALA A 45 13.51 -12.07 5.73
N THR A 46 13.91 -13.24 5.25
CA THR A 46 14.16 -14.43 6.06
C THR A 46 15.51 -15.00 5.69
N GLU A 47 16.28 -15.39 6.71
CA GLU A 47 17.59 -16.01 6.51
C GLU A 47 17.44 -17.36 5.80
N VAL A 48 18.32 -17.66 4.86
CA VAL A 48 18.42 -18.96 4.20
C VAL A 48 19.67 -19.66 4.75
N LEU A 49 19.47 -20.88 5.25
CA LEU A 49 20.52 -21.71 5.81
C LEU A 49 21.01 -22.69 4.74
N GLY A 50 22.28 -22.61 4.36
CA GLY A 50 22.87 -23.48 3.35
C GLY A 50 22.73 -22.95 1.92
N ALA A 51 22.46 -23.85 0.97
CA ALA A 51 22.41 -23.51 -0.45
C ALA A 51 21.10 -22.81 -0.84
N HIS A 52 21.17 -21.93 -1.83
CA HIS A 52 20.02 -21.21 -2.38
C HIS A 52 19.40 -21.92 -3.60
N ASP A 53 19.79 -23.16 -3.87
CA ASP A 53 19.43 -23.90 -5.09
C ASP A 53 17.92 -24.18 -5.20
N GLY A 54 17.22 -24.21 -4.06
CA GLY A 54 15.76 -24.32 -4.01
C GLY A 54 15.01 -23.01 -4.29
N LEU A 55 15.72 -21.88 -4.45
CA LEU A 55 15.14 -20.56 -4.70
C LEU A 55 15.38 -20.09 -6.14
N GLY A 56 14.43 -19.30 -6.64
CA GLY A 56 14.61 -18.56 -7.87
C GLY A 56 15.81 -17.60 -7.82
N ARG A 57 16.27 -17.17 -9.01
CA ARG A 57 17.33 -16.16 -9.16
C ARG A 57 17.03 -14.90 -8.37
N LEU A 58 18.08 -14.26 -7.84
CA LEU A 58 17.97 -12.97 -7.18
C LEU A 58 17.46 -11.93 -8.17
N THR A 59 16.28 -11.35 -7.91
CA THR A 59 15.72 -10.32 -8.79
C THR A 59 16.30 -8.95 -8.46
N GLN A 60 16.34 -8.04 -9.43
CA GLN A 60 16.77 -6.65 -9.19
C GLN A 60 15.93 -5.94 -8.13
N ARG A 61 14.64 -6.30 -8.01
CA ARG A 61 13.75 -5.75 -6.98
C ARG A 61 14.10 -6.29 -5.59
N GLU A 62 14.39 -7.59 -5.50
CA GLU A 62 14.84 -8.22 -4.26
C GLU A 62 16.14 -7.60 -3.76
N LEU A 63 17.15 -7.50 -4.62
CA LEU A 63 18.45 -6.92 -4.30
C LEU A 63 18.30 -5.51 -3.71
N ARG A 64 17.62 -4.61 -4.43
CA ARG A 64 17.39 -3.23 -3.94
C ARG A 64 16.66 -3.18 -2.60
N THR A 65 15.70 -4.07 -2.39
CA THR A 65 14.90 -4.11 -1.15
C THR A 65 15.73 -4.58 0.04
N LEU A 66 16.58 -5.60 -0.16
CA LEU A 66 17.50 -6.10 0.87
C LEU A 66 18.59 -5.07 1.18
N GLU A 67 19.20 -4.44 0.17
CA GLU A 67 20.18 -3.36 0.34
C GLU A 67 19.60 -2.19 1.14
N THR A 68 18.38 -1.77 0.80
CA THR A 68 17.66 -0.69 1.50
C THR A 68 17.34 -1.07 2.96
N ALA A 69 17.20 -2.36 3.25
CA ALA A 69 17.00 -2.88 4.60
C ALA A 69 18.32 -3.16 5.35
N GLY A 70 19.48 -2.97 4.71
CA GLY A 70 20.79 -3.30 5.29
C GLY A 70 21.02 -4.80 5.44
N LEU A 71 20.40 -5.62 4.61
CA LEU A 71 20.48 -7.09 4.67
C LEU A 71 21.32 -7.64 3.52
N ASP A 72 22.20 -8.59 3.84
CA ASP A 72 23.05 -9.26 2.87
C ASP A 72 22.25 -10.26 2.01
N PRO A 73 22.18 -10.09 0.67
CA PRO A 73 21.46 -11.00 -0.21
C PRO A 73 22.06 -12.41 -0.30
N ALA A 74 23.31 -12.60 0.17
CA ALA A 74 23.90 -13.92 0.33
C ALA A 74 23.38 -14.68 1.56
N ARG A 75 22.69 -13.99 2.49
CA ARG A 75 22.12 -14.59 3.70
C ARG A 75 20.60 -14.50 3.75
N TYR A 76 20.02 -13.41 3.28
CA TYR A 76 18.60 -13.13 3.37
C TYR A 76 17.96 -13.13 2.00
N ARG A 77 16.74 -13.69 1.93
CA ARG A 77 15.91 -13.67 0.72
C ARG A 77 14.51 -13.19 1.07
N LEU A 78 13.74 -12.82 0.05
CA LEU A 78 12.34 -12.37 0.21
C LEU A 78 11.38 -13.47 -0.28
N PRO A 79 10.84 -14.33 0.59
CA PRO A 79 9.97 -15.44 0.17
C PRO A 79 8.75 -15.00 -0.65
N CYS A 80 8.24 -13.79 -0.44
CA CYS A 80 7.11 -13.26 -1.22
C CYS A 80 7.40 -13.00 -2.70
N LEU A 81 8.66 -13.10 -3.15
CA LEU A 81 9.05 -12.93 -4.55
C LEU A 81 9.37 -14.25 -5.26
N HIS A 82 9.36 -15.38 -4.55
CA HIS A 82 9.82 -16.66 -5.10
C HIS A 82 8.75 -17.73 -5.06
N SER A 83 8.84 -18.62 -6.03
CA SER A 83 8.22 -19.94 -5.96
C SER A 83 9.25 -20.98 -5.51
N VAL A 84 8.76 -22.12 -5.06
CA VAL A 84 9.56 -23.29 -4.69
C VAL A 84 10.21 -23.87 -5.96
N ALA A 85 11.53 -23.98 -5.98
CA ALA A 85 12.28 -24.68 -7.04
C ALA A 85 12.94 -25.98 -6.56
N GLY A 86 13.06 -26.16 -5.24
CA GLY A 86 13.73 -27.30 -4.60
C GLY A 86 13.71 -27.15 -3.09
N ASP A 87 14.48 -27.99 -2.40
CA ASP A 87 14.56 -27.97 -0.94
C ASP A 87 15.15 -26.65 -0.43
N ILE A 88 14.59 -26.12 0.66
CA ILE A 88 15.03 -24.88 1.29
C ILE A 88 15.02 -25.06 2.81
N VAL A 89 16.04 -24.52 3.47
CA VAL A 89 16.07 -24.39 4.93
C VAL A 89 16.08 -22.91 5.28
N PHE A 90 15.01 -22.43 5.90
CA PHE A 90 14.91 -21.08 6.42
C PHE A 90 15.36 -21.01 7.88
N GLY A 91 16.13 -19.97 8.20
CA GLY A 91 16.43 -19.53 9.55
C GLY A 91 15.34 -18.60 10.09
N GLY A 92 15.74 -17.55 10.82
CA GLY A 92 14.81 -16.58 11.39
C GLY A 92 14.43 -15.43 10.44
N PRO A 93 13.25 -14.81 10.62
CA PRO A 93 12.90 -13.56 9.95
C PRO A 93 13.75 -12.40 10.50
N ALA A 94 14.21 -11.51 9.62
CA ALA A 94 15.09 -10.39 9.99
C ALA A 94 14.43 -9.39 10.95
N LYS A 95 13.10 -9.20 10.84
CA LYS A 95 12.34 -8.25 11.68
C LYS A 95 11.61 -8.89 12.85
N GLY A 96 11.74 -10.21 13.06
CA GLY A 96 10.82 -10.95 13.93
C GLY A 96 9.37 -10.86 13.45
N GLY A 97 8.46 -11.60 14.07
CA GLY A 97 7.03 -11.49 13.77
C GLY A 97 6.30 -12.81 13.99
N ALA A 98 4.98 -12.72 14.14
CA ALA A 98 4.13 -13.90 14.17
C ALA A 98 3.91 -14.45 12.75
N ALA A 99 3.54 -15.72 12.68
CA ALA A 99 3.02 -16.32 11.46
C ALA A 99 1.83 -15.50 10.96
N ALA A 100 1.89 -15.09 9.69
CA ALA A 100 0.79 -14.36 9.07
C ALA A 100 -0.26 -15.35 8.55
N ALA A 101 -1.53 -14.94 8.53
CA ALA A 101 -2.63 -15.78 8.04
C ALA A 101 -2.71 -15.77 6.50
N ALA A 102 -3.25 -16.86 5.92
CA ALA A 102 -3.49 -16.95 4.49
C ALA A 102 -4.48 -15.87 4.05
N LEU A 103 -4.16 -15.19 2.95
CA LEU A 103 -5.05 -14.19 2.37
C LEU A 103 -6.10 -14.86 1.49
N PRO A 104 -7.40 -14.53 1.64
CA PRO A 104 -8.42 -15.08 0.77
C PRO A 104 -8.23 -14.58 -0.65
N VAL A 105 -8.40 -15.49 -1.62
CA VAL A 105 -8.39 -15.16 -3.04
C VAL A 105 -9.74 -14.57 -3.43
N VAL A 106 -9.72 -13.37 -3.98
CA VAL A 106 -10.86 -12.63 -4.48
C VAL A 106 -10.80 -12.57 -6.01
N LYS A 107 -11.85 -13.08 -6.66
CA LYS A 107 -12.09 -12.88 -8.10
C LYS A 107 -12.94 -11.63 -8.29
N ALA A 108 -12.42 -10.69 -9.07
CA ALA A 108 -13.10 -9.44 -9.35
C ALA A 108 -13.16 -9.19 -10.87
N GLN A 109 -14.19 -8.48 -11.30
CA GLN A 109 -14.36 -8.06 -12.68
C GLN A 109 -14.15 -6.55 -12.79
N VAL A 110 -13.37 -6.10 -13.77
CA VAL A 110 -13.24 -4.67 -14.07
C VAL A 110 -14.62 -4.14 -14.47
N GLU A 111 -15.17 -3.24 -13.67
CA GLU A 111 -16.46 -2.60 -13.95
C GLU A 111 -16.24 -1.34 -14.79
N SER A 112 -15.31 -0.48 -14.37
CA SER A 112 -14.99 0.76 -15.11
C SER A 112 -13.53 1.16 -15.01
N PHE A 113 -13.09 1.94 -15.99
CA PHE A 113 -11.76 2.52 -16.07
C PHE A 113 -11.88 4.02 -16.34
N ARG A 114 -11.36 4.85 -15.44
CA ARG A 114 -11.44 6.31 -15.53
C ARG A 114 -10.04 6.91 -15.49
N ARG A 115 -9.65 7.66 -16.53
CA ARG A 115 -8.43 8.47 -16.49
C ARG A 115 -8.69 9.70 -15.64
N LEU A 116 -7.90 9.89 -14.59
CA LEU A 116 -7.97 11.07 -13.73
C LEU A 116 -7.08 12.19 -14.28
N ASN A 117 -5.95 11.83 -14.89
CA ASN A 117 -5.11 12.72 -15.68
C ASN A 117 -4.26 11.89 -16.67
N LEU A 118 -3.17 12.45 -17.21
CA LEU A 118 -2.32 11.78 -18.20
C LEU A 118 -1.61 10.53 -17.67
N SER A 119 -1.32 10.47 -16.37
CA SER A 119 -0.55 9.38 -15.76
C SER A 119 -1.28 8.61 -14.67
N VAL A 120 -2.42 9.10 -14.16
CA VAL A 120 -3.19 8.47 -13.09
C VAL A 120 -4.53 8.00 -13.62
N ALA A 121 -4.87 6.75 -13.30
CA ALA A 121 -6.16 6.17 -13.59
C ALA A 121 -6.79 5.57 -12.33
N GLU A 122 -8.11 5.59 -12.28
CA GLU A 122 -8.91 4.88 -11.32
C GLU A 122 -9.58 3.70 -12.02
N VAL A 123 -9.54 2.54 -11.37
CA VAL A 123 -10.17 1.32 -11.89
C VAL A 123 -11.09 0.80 -10.82
N ARG A 124 -12.36 0.62 -11.19
CA ARG A 124 -13.39 0.06 -10.33
C ARG A 124 -13.59 -1.42 -10.65
N PHE A 125 -13.71 -2.23 -9.62
CA PHE A 125 -13.91 -3.66 -9.72
C PHE A 125 -15.19 -4.06 -9.02
N PHE A 126 -15.96 -4.94 -9.65
CA PHE A 126 -17.06 -5.67 -9.04
C PHE A 126 -16.53 -6.99 -8.47
N VAL A 127 -16.82 -7.27 -7.20
CA VAL A 127 -16.42 -8.50 -6.51
C VAL A 127 -17.53 -9.54 -6.67
N GLN A 128 -17.19 -10.67 -7.29
CA GLN A 128 -18.17 -11.71 -7.61
C GLN A 128 -18.58 -12.54 -6.38
N SER A 129 -17.71 -12.64 -5.37
CA SER A 129 -17.94 -13.45 -4.18
C SER A 129 -18.63 -12.63 -3.08
N PRO A 130 -19.63 -13.20 -2.37
CA PRO A 130 -20.22 -12.55 -1.20
C PRO A 130 -19.20 -12.47 -0.05
N GLY A 131 -19.39 -11.50 0.85
CA GLY A 131 -18.59 -11.37 2.07
C GLY A 131 -17.28 -10.59 1.91
N PHE A 132 -17.14 -9.81 0.83
CA PHE A 132 -16.03 -8.87 0.71
C PHE A 132 -16.24 -7.69 1.69
N ALA A 133 -15.39 -7.61 2.71
CA ALA A 133 -15.43 -6.56 3.71
C ALA A 133 -14.00 -6.15 4.03
N PHE A 134 -13.76 -4.84 4.12
CA PHE A 134 -12.45 -4.25 4.37
C PHE A 134 -12.56 -3.06 5.32
N LEU A 135 -11.44 -2.68 5.93
CA LEU A 135 -11.31 -1.44 6.70
C LEU A 135 -10.76 -0.32 5.81
N PRO A 136 -11.22 0.93 5.99
CA PRO A 136 -10.80 2.03 5.14
C PRO A 136 -9.31 2.29 5.30
N GLY A 137 -8.58 2.20 4.19
CA GLY A 137 -7.11 2.30 4.14
C GLY A 137 -6.39 1.00 3.78
N GLN A 138 -7.07 -0.16 3.85
CA GLN A 138 -6.50 -1.44 3.39
C GLN A 138 -6.28 -1.50 1.88
N TYR A 139 -5.51 -2.50 1.46
CA TYR A 139 -5.14 -2.73 0.06
C TYR A 139 -5.45 -4.17 -0.40
N MET A 140 -5.44 -4.35 -1.71
CA MET A 140 -5.53 -5.67 -2.37
C MET A 140 -4.20 -6.02 -3.03
N VAL A 141 -3.81 -7.30 -2.97
CA VAL A 141 -2.63 -7.84 -3.68
C VAL A 141 -3.08 -8.43 -5.00
N PHE A 142 -2.75 -7.78 -6.11
CA PHE A 142 -3.08 -8.24 -7.45
C PHE A 142 -2.07 -9.26 -7.96
N GLN A 143 -2.59 -10.35 -8.53
CA GLN A 143 -1.83 -11.32 -9.31
C GLN A 143 -1.80 -10.87 -10.77
N ILE A 144 -0.63 -10.43 -11.23
CA ILE A 144 -0.45 -9.80 -12.55
C ILE A 144 0.41 -10.74 -13.42
N PRO A 145 -0.10 -11.22 -14.57
CA PRO A 145 0.71 -11.99 -15.50
C PRO A 145 1.92 -11.18 -15.97
N SER A 146 3.09 -11.80 -16.03
CA SER A 146 4.32 -11.25 -16.61
C SER A 146 4.11 -10.86 -18.08
N ALA A 147 5.01 -10.04 -18.64
CA ALA A 147 4.88 -9.56 -20.01
C ALA A 147 4.91 -10.71 -21.05
N ASP A 148 5.60 -11.81 -20.75
CA ASP A 148 5.66 -13.03 -21.56
C ASP A 148 4.61 -14.08 -21.17
N GLY A 149 3.77 -13.79 -20.15
CA GLY A 149 2.71 -14.66 -19.65
C GLY A 149 3.18 -15.92 -18.91
N ARG A 150 4.49 -16.06 -18.65
CA ARG A 150 5.08 -17.27 -18.06
C ARG A 150 5.14 -17.24 -16.54
N GLU A 151 5.17 -16.05 -15.95
CA GLU A 151 5.26 -15.84 -14.50
C GLU A 151 4.09 -14.96 -14.04
N VAL A 152 3.75 -15.03 -12.76
CA VAL A 152 2.81 -14.09 -12.14
C VAL A 152 3.62 -13.22 -11.19
N ILE A 153 3.41 -11.91 -11.21
CA ILE A 153 3.97 -11.00 -10.21
C ILE A 153 2.87 -10.47 -9.31
N ARG A 154 3.21 -10.19 -8.05
CA ARG A 154 2.28 -9.57 -7.10
C ARG A 154 2.49 -8.07 -6.96
N ARG A 155 1.40 -7.29 -6.93
CA ARG A 155 1.45 -5.84 -6.66
C ARG A 155 0.29 -5.42 -5.76
N SER A 156 0.60 -4.62 -4.76
CA SER A 156 -0.40 -4.03 -3.87
C SER A 156 -0.94 -2.73 -4.42
N TYR A 157 -2.25 -2.54 -4.32
CA TYR A 157 -2.91 -1.26 -4.59
C TYR A 157 -3.98 -1.00 -3.53
N SER A 158 -3.87 0.13 -2.84
CA SER A 158 -4.79 0.51 -1.75
C SER A 158 -6.17 0.85 -2.29
N ILE A 159 -7.19 0.39 -1.57
CA ILE A 159 -8.59 0.59 -1.91
C ILE A 159 -8.94 2.07 -1.73
N SER A 160 -9.74 2.63 -2.64
CA SER A 160 -10.16 4.03 -2.65
C SER A 160 -11.67 4.26 -2.52
N THR A 161 -12.47 3.19 -2.51
CA THR A 161 -13.90 3.23 -2.15
C THR A 161 -14.08 3.17 -0.64
N PRO A 162 -15.21 3.65 -0.09
CA PRO A 162 -15.58 3.38 1.29
C PRO A 162 -16.00 1.91 1.47
N PRO A 163 -15.85 1.32 2.68
CA PRO A 163 -16.33 -0.03 3.00
C PRO A 163 -17.83 -0.27 2.83
N SER A 164 -18.63 0.79 2.80
CA SER A 164 -20.09 0.75 2.56
C SER A 164 -20.44 0.19 1.17
N ASP A 165 -19.51 0.29 0.22
CA ASP A 165 -19.61 -0.23 -1.14
C ASP A 165 -19.24 -1.73 -1.17
N ALA A 166 -20.05 -2.54 -0.48
CA ALA A 166 -19.69 -3.91 -0.07
C ALA A 166 -19.47 -4.92 -1.21
N GLN A 167 -19.73 -4.55 -2.47
CA GLN A 167 -19.51 -5.42 -3.64
C GLN A 167 -18.52 -4.84 -4.64
N HIS A 168 -17.88 -3.72 -4.30
CA HIS A 168 -16.94 -3.09 -5.19
C HIS A 168 -15.74 -2.55 -4.45
N PHE A 169 -14.64 -2.45 -5.19
CA PHE A 169 -13.53 -1.64 -4.76
C PHE A 169 -12.91 -0.89 -5.93
N GLU A 170 -12.31 0.25 -5.64
CA GLU A 170 -11.56 1.04 -6.61
C GLU A 170 -10.10 1.13 -6.20
N ILE A 171 -9.20 1.19 -7.19
CA ILE A 171 -7.80 1.53 -6.97
C ILE A 171 -7.43 2.77 -7.77
N CYS A 172 -6.52 3.60 -7.25
CA CYS A 172 -5.97 4.76 -7.93
C CYS A 172 -4.48 4.53 -8.23
N VAL A 173 -4.11 4.42 -9.51
CA VAL A 173 -2.80 3.93 -9.94
C VAL A 173 -2.13 4.88 -10.93
N ARG A 174 -0.91 5.29 -10.60
CA ARG A 174 -0.02 6.04 -11.48
C ARG A 174 0.75 5.10 -12.38
N ALA A 175 0.75 5.36 -13.68
CA ALA A 175 1.61 4.69 -14.65
C ALA A 175 3.08 5.06 -14.37
N VAL A 176 3.91 4.05 -14.20
CA VAL A 176 5.37 4.19 -14.04
C VAL A 176 6.04 3.70 -15.32
N ALA A 177 6.93 4.51 -15.90
CA ALA A 177 7.68 4.12 -17.09
C ALA A 177 8.44 2.79 -16.84
N GLY A 178 8.25 1.80 -17.72
CA GLY A 178 8.80 0.45 -17.55
C GLY A 178 8.19 -0.38 -16.41
N GLY A 179 7.26 0.17 -15.63
CA GLY A 179 6.66 -0.51 -14.48
C GLY A 179 5.61 -1.52 -14.90
N HIS A 180 5.91 -2.82 -14.81
CA HIS A 180 5.02 -3.89 -15.29
C HIS A 180 3.60 -3.83 -14.72
N GLY A 181 3.48 -3.74 -13.39
CA GLY A 181 2.18 -3.72 -12.71
C GLY A 181 1.32 -2.51 -13.05
N SER A 182 1.88 -1.30 -12.93
CA SER A 182 1.13 -0.07 -13.22
C SER A 182 0.67 -0.01 -14.67
N ASN A 183 1.51 -0.43 -15.62
CA ASN A 183 1.13 -0.43 -17.03
C ASN A 183 0.13 -1.55 -17.36
N TRP A 184 0.15 -2.67 -16.63
CA TRP A 184 -0.90 -3.68 -16.73
C TRP A 184 -2.26 -3.12 -16.28
N VAL A 185 -2.32 -2.41 -15.14
CA VAL A 185 -3.56 -1.75 -14.68
C VAL A 185 -4.08 -0.77 -15.73
N HIS A 186 -3.21 0.03 -16.34
CA HIS A 186 -3.57 0.99 -17.40
C HIS A 186 -4.02 0.33 -18.72
N ARG A 187 -3.84 -0.98 -18.88
CA ARG A 187 -4.34 -1.77 -20.01
C ARG A 187 -5.63 -2.54 -19.69
N LEU A 188 -6.13 -2.47 -18.46
CA LEU A 188 -7.39 -3.11 -18.10
C LEU A 188 -8.56 -2.53 -18.91
N ARG A 189 -9.58 -3.36 -19.12
CA ARG A 189 -10.81 -3.04 -19.84
C ARG A 189 -12.02 -3.55 -19.06
N PRO A 190 -13.15 -2.83 -19.07
CA PRO A 190 -14.41 -3.33 -18.53
C PRO A 190 -14.73 -4.75 -18.99
N GLY A 191 -15.24 -5.58 -18.08
CA GLY A 191 -15.56 -6.99 -18.31
C GLY A 191 -14.41 -7.97 -18.04
N GLN A 192 -13.15 -7.51 -17.97
CA GLN A 192 -12.01 -8.40 -17.69
C GLN A 192 -12.02 -8.92 -16.26
N LEU A 193 -11.70 -10.21 -16.09
CA LEU A 193 -11.53 -10.83 -14.78
C LEU A 193 -10.10 -10.65 -14.27
N VAL A 194 -9.97 -10.36 -12.98
CA VAL A 194 -8.71 -10.23 -12.27
C VAL A 194 -8.72 -11.10 -11.01
N SER A 195 -7.54 -11.59 -10.63
CA SER A 195 -7.32 -12.35 -9.40
C SER A 195 -6.54 -11.49 -8.43
N CYS A 196 -7.05 -11.34 -7.22
CA CYS A 196 -6.41 -10.60 -6.15
C CYS A 196 -6.53 -11.34 -4.82
N GLU A 197 -5.75 -10.95 -3.84
CA GLU A 197 -5.75 -11.51 -2.49
C GLU A 197 -5.93 -10.36 -1.49
N GLY A 198 -6.72 -10.59 -0.45
CA GLY A 198 -7.01 -9.58 0.58
C GLY A 198 -8.51 -9.43 0.86
N PRO A 199 -8.91 -8.35 1.54
CA PRO A 199 -8.11 -7.16 1.89
C PRO A 199 -7.05 -7.43 2.96
N VAL A 200 -6.02 -6.60 3.00
CA VAL A 200 -4.93 -6.67 4.00
C VAL A 200 -4.32 -5.28 4.20
N GLY A 201 -3.69 -5.07 5.36
CA GLY A 201 -2.95 -3.85 5.69
C GLY A 201 -3.36 -3.28 7.05
N ASP A 202 -2.40 -2.67 7.73
CA ASP A 202 -2.55 -2.09 9.07
C ASP A 202 -2.76 -0.56 9.03
N PHE A 203 -2.63 0.06 7.85
CA PHE A 203 -2.92 1.48 7.65
C PHE A 203 -4.43 1.71 7.54
N VAL A 204 -5.12 1.55 8.67
CA VAL A 204 -6.57 1.65 8.77
C VAL A 204 -6.96 2.84 9.62
N LEU A 205 -8.10 3.46 9.29
CA LEU A 205 -8.67 4.51 10.11
C LEU A 205 -9.02 3.95 11.50
N ALA A 206 -8.48 4.56 12.55
CA ALA A 206 -8.78 4.17 13.92
C ALA A 206 -10.22 4.55 14.31
N ASP A 207 -10.86 3.66 15.06
CA ASP A 207 -12.14 3.91 15.70
C ASP A 207 -11.92 4.79 16.95
N SER A 208 -11.91 6.10 16.73
CA SER A 208 -11.67 7.11 17.75
C SER A 208 -12.40 8.42 17.43
N ASP A 209 -12.62 9.25 18.44
CA ASP A 209 -13.22 10.58 18.30
C ASP A 209 -12.18 11.69 18.04
N ARG A 210 -10.92 11.33 17.82
CA ARG A 210 -9.82 12.30 17.63
C ARG A 210 -9.94 13.01 16.30
N ASP A 211 -9.56 14.28 16.25
CA ASP A 211 -9.45 14.98 14.97
C ASP A 211 -8.38 14.30 14.08
N ILE A 212 -8.44 14.57 12.77
CA ILE A 212 -7.61 13.89 11.79
C ILE A 212 -6.78 14.89 10.99
N VAL A 213 -5.49 14.61 10.87
CA VAL A 213 -4.63 15.20 9.83
C VAL A 213 -4.24 14.10 8.85
N MET A 214 -4.60 14.27 7.59
CA MET A 214 -4.21 13.38 6.50
C MET A 214 -3.13 14.06 5.66
N VAL A 215 -2.09 13.32 5.29
CA VAL A 215 -1.05 13.80 4.38
C VAL A 215 -0.85 12.80 3.26
N ALA A 216 -1.09 13.24 2.03
CA ALA A 216 -0.95 12.40 0.84
C ALA A 216 0.02 13.02 -0.17
N THR A 217 0.78 12.17 -0.87
CA THR A 217 1.46 12.58 -2.11
C THR A 217 1.15 11.64 -3.27
N GLY A 218 0.86 12.22 -4.44
CA GLY A 218 0.48 11.45 -5.63
C GLY A 218 -0.64 10.45 -5.34
N THR A 219 -0.49 9.20 -5.79
CA THR A 219 -1.51 8.15 -5.57
C THR A 219 -1.61 7.64 -4.13
N GLY A 220 -0.79 8.15 -3.20
CA GLY A 220 -1.08 8.00 -1.77
C GLY A 220 -2.43 8.61 -1.35
N ALA A 221 -3.07 9.38 -2.24
CA ALA A 221 -4.47 9.78 -2.09
C ALA A 221 -5.48 8.61 -2.16
N SER A 222 -5.09 7.42 -2.65
CA SER A 222 -5.98 6.25 -2.78
C SER A 222 -6.60 5.82 -1.45
N PRO A 223 -5.82 5.42 -0.42
CA PRO A 223 -6.40 5.05 0.88
C PRO A 223 -7.03 6.24 1.60
N ILE A 224 -6.50 7.46 1.41
CA ILE A 224 -7.07 8.69 1.97
C ILE A 224 -8.50 8.93 1.47
N LYS A 225 -8.76 8.73 0.18
CA LYS A 225 -10.12 8.82 -0.38
C LYS A 225 -11.06 7.80 0.29
N SER A 226 -10.61 6.56 0.50
CA SER A 226 -11.40 5.53 1.20
C SER A 226 -11.78 5.98 2.63
N MET A 227 -10.81 6.49 3.39
CA MET A 227 -11.04 7.02 4.75
C MET A 227 -12.00 8.21 4.76
N LEU A 228 -11.83 9.18 3.85
CA LEU A 228 -12.69 10.35 3.75
C LEU A 228 -14.14 9.98 3.43
N LEU A 229 -14.34 9.09 2.45
CA LEU A 229 -15.69 8.63 2.08
C LEU A 229 -16.32 7.78 3.20
N HIS A 230 -15.53 6.99 3.93
CA HIS A 230 -16.04 6.25 5.08
C HIS A 230 -16.48 7.16 6.23
N LEU A 231 -15.68 8.17 6.58
CA LEU A 231 -16.04 9.19 7.58
C LEU A 231 -17.32 9.92 7.20
N LEU A 232 -17.51 10.13 5.90
CA LEU A 232 -18.73 10.70 5.37
C LEU A 232 -19.94 9.77 5.54
N ASP A 233 -19.84 8.54 5.06
CA ASP A 233 -20.96 7.59 5.10
C ASP A 233 -21.42 7.31 6.54
N THR A 234 -20.49 7.36 7.49
CA THR A 234 -20.73 7.18 8.93
C THR A 234 -21.14 8.47 9.66
N ARG A 235 -21.23 9.60 8.94
CA ARG A 235 -21.59 10.93 9.48
C ARG A 235 -20.70 11.37 10.65
N SER A 236 -19.41 11.12 10.53
CA SER A 236 -18.43 11.47 11.57
C SER A 236 -18.43 12.98 11.87
N SER A 237 -18.34 13.34 13.15
CA SER A 237 -18.18 14.72 13.62
C SER A 237 -16.71 15.17 13.74
N ARG A 238 -15.76 14.27 13.47
CA ARG A 238 -14.31 14.54 13.58
C ARG A 238 -13.92 15.65 12.61
N ARG A 239 -13.04 16.57 13.03
CA ARG A 239 -12.46 17.56 12.11
C ARG A 239 -11.35 16.91 11.31
N VAL A 240 -11.34 17.12 10.00
CA VAL A 240 -10.40 16.48 9.08
C VAL A 240 -9.69 17.55 8.26
N ARG A 241 -8.36 17.53 8.30
CA ARG A 241 -7.49 18.38 7.48
C ARG A 241 -6.66 17.51 6.55
N LEU A 242 -6.79 17.70 5.24
CA LEU A 242 -5.98 17.01 4.23
C LEU A 242 -4.90 17.95 3.67
N PHE A 243 -3.64 17.53 3.75
CA PHE A 243 -2.53 18.14 3.00
C PHE A 243 -2.16 17.25 1.81
N PHE A 244 -2.44 17.71 0.58
CA PHE A 244 -2.26 16.91 -0.63
C PHE A 244 -1.18 17.50 -1.55
N GLY A 245 -0.09 16.75 -1.74
CA GLY A 245 1.04 17.16 -2.57
C GLY A 245 1.09 16.46 -3.92
N VAL A 246 1.17 17.24 -5.00
CA VAL A 246 1.56 16.72 -6.32
C VAL A 246 2.67 17.57 -6.94
N ARG A 247 3.22 17.15 -8.07
CA ARG A 247 4.40 17.81 -8.64
C ARG A 247 4.03 19.09 -9.39
N SER A 248 3.08 19.03 -10.30
CA SER A 248 2.71 20.15 -11.18
C SER A 248 1.22 20.15 -11.48
N HIS A 249 0.72 21.18 -12.19
CA HIS A 249 -0.71 21.34 -12.47
C HIS A 249 -1.32 20.12 -13.18
N GLN A 250 -0.61 19.52 -14.14
CA GLN A 250 -1.05 18.31 -14.86
C GLN A 250 -1.13 17.04 -13.99
N ASP A 251 -0.51 17.05 -12.80
CA ASP A 251 -0.52 15.93 -11.87
C ASP A 251 -1.71 16.03 -10.90
N LEU A 252 -2.52 17.09 -10.97
CA LEU A 252 -3.72 17.23 -10.16
C LEU A 252 -4.77 16.18 -10.53
N PHE A 253 -5.47 15.68 -9.51
CA PHE A 253 -6.65 14.84 -9.62
C PHE A 253 -7.46 14.93 -8.32
N TYR A 254 -8.70 14.42 -8.33
CA TYR A 254 -9.67 14.53 -7.23
C TYR A 254 -10.00 15.97 -6.77
N THR A 255 -9.58 17.00 -7.51
CA THR A 255 -9.81 18.40 -7.10
C THR A 255 -11.29 18.78 -7.03
N ASP A 256 -12.14 18.23 -7.91
CA ASP A 256 -13.59 18.39 -7.84
C ASP A 256 -14.20 17.66 -6.64
N LEU A 257 -13.71 16.44 -6.35
CA LEU A 257 -14.13 15.67 -5.17
C LEU A 257 -13.82 16.44 -3.89
N LEU A 258 -12.59 16.94 -3.75
CA LEU A 258 -12.17 17.69 -2.56
C LEU A 258 -12.97 18.97 -2.38
N ARG A 259 -13.19 19.75 -3.45
CA ARG A 259 -14.08 20.93 -3.42
C ARG A 259 -15.52 20.57 -3.04
N GLY A 260 -16.02 19.45 -3.56
CA GLY A 260 -17.33 18.92 -3.21
C GLY A 260 -17.43 18.58 -1.73
N LEU A 261 -16.42 17.92 -1.17
CA LEU A 261 -16.36 17.60 0.26
C LEU A 261 -16.31 18.87 1.12
N GLU A 262 -15.48 19.86 0.78
CA GLU A 262 -15.40 21.13 1.52
C GLU A 262 -16.72 21.90 1.51
N ALA A 263 -17.45 21.86 0.38
CA ALA A 263 -18.73 22.55 0.25
C ALA A 263 -19.85 21.91 1.09
N HIS A 264 -19.79 20.60 1.35
CA HIS A 264 -20.86 19.86 2.03
C HIS A 264 -20.53 19.48 3.47
N TYR A 265 -19.25 19.50 3.87
CA TYR A 265 -18.79 19.06 5.20
C TYR A 265 -17.96 20.15 5.87
N PRO A 266 -18.57 20.95 6.78
CA PRO A 266 -17.88 22.06 7.45
C PRO A 266 -16.69 21.64 8.32
N SER A 267 -16.64 20.35 8.73
CA SER A 267 -15.53 19.78 9.50
C SER A 267 -14.37 19.31 8.62
N PHE A 268 -14.48 19.36 7.29
CA PHE A 268 -13.44 18.98 6.34
C PHE A 268 -12.77 20.20 5.71
N SER A 269 -11.45 20.13 5.55
CA SER A 269 -10.67 21.10 4.78
C SER A 269 -9.51 20.41 4.06
N SER A 270 -9.14 20.94 2.90
CA SER A 270 -8.03 20.45 2.09
C SER A 270 -7.12 21.58 1.63
N ASP A 271 -5.82 21.31 1.63
CA ASP A 271 -4.81 22.19 1.06
C ASP A 271 -3.99 21.41 0.04
N ILE A 272 -4.08 21.84 -1.21
CA ILE A 272 -3.28 21.28 -2.30
C ILE A 272 -2.02 22.11 -2.47
N ILE A 273 -0.87 21.44 -2.58
CA ILE A 273 0.43 22.07 -2.79
C ILE A 273 1.19 21.44 -3.96
N LEU A 274 1.80 22.30 -4.77
CA LEU A 274 2.61 21.90 -5.92
C LEU A 274 4.09 22.15 -5.65
N SER A 275 4.93 21.13 -5.86
CA SER A 275 6.39 21.24 -5.66
C SER A 275 7.16 21.83 -6.83
N SER A 276 6.58 21.82 -8.03
CA SER A 276 7.14 22.38 -9.26
C SER A 276 6.03 22.99 -10.12
N PRO A 277 5.25 23.98 -9.61
CA PRO A 277 4.18 24.62 -10.37
C PRO A 277 4.72 25.51 -11.47
N ASP A 278 3.98 25.62 -12.57
CA ASP A 278 4.06 26.78 -13.46
C ASP A 278 3.36 27.96 -12.76
N PRO A 279 4.06 29.08 -12.45
CA PRO A 279 3.46 30.23 -11.79
C PRO A 279 2.28 30.84 -12.55
N ALA A 280 2.20 30.68 -13.87
CA ALA A 280 1.10 31.18 -14.69
C ALA A 280 -0.17 30.31 -14.58
N GLN A 281 -0.03 29.04 -14.19
CA GLN A 281 -1.14 28.08 -14.09
C GLN A 281 -1.57 27.80 -12.64
N TRP A 282 -0.78 28.25 -11.65
CA TRP A 282 -1.03 27.93 -10.25
C TRP A 282 -0.79 29.10 -9.30
N ALA A 283 -1.90 29.61 -8.75
CA ALA A 283 -1.92 30.64 -7.72
C ALA A 283 -1.96 30.08 -6.28
N GLY A 284 -2.11 28.76 -6.12
CA GLY A 284 -2.20 28.09 -4.82
C GLY A 284 -0.85 27.91 -4.12
N ALA A 285 -0.84 27.07 -3.07
CA ALA A 285 0.37 26.81 -2.29
C ALA A 285 1.49 26.18 -3.13
N ARG A 286 2.73 26.62 -2.90
CA ARG A 286 3.93 26.17 -3.63
C ARG A 286 4.94 25.63 -2.62
N GLY A 287 5.56 24.50 -2.92
CA GLY A 287 6.51 23.83 -2.02
C GLY A 287 6.18 22.34 -1.83
N ARG A 288 6.56 21.79 -0.68
CA ARG A 288 6.28 20.40 -0.30
C ARG A 288 5.20 20.36 0.79
N VAL A 289 4.54 19.22 0.93
CA VAL A 289 3.53 19.00 2.00
C VAL A 289 4.09 19.25 3.40
N THR A 290 5.39 19.04 3.60
CA THR A 290 6.12 19.39 4.83
C THR A 290 5.95 20.86 5.21
N ASP A 291 5.93 21.76 4.23
CA ASP A 291 5.78 23.21 4.45
C ASP A 291 4.39 23.54 4.98
N LEU A 292 3.36 22.84 4.50
CA LEU A 292 1.99 22.96 5.01
C LEU A 292 1.85 22.38 6.41
N VAL A 293 2.41 21.20 6.65
CA VAL A 293 2.37 20.55 7.98
C VAL A 293 3.08 21.43 9.01
N GLU A 294 4.28 21.93 8.71
CA GLU A 294 5.04 22.81 9.59
C GLU A 294 4.24 24.07 9.95
N LYS A 295 3.62 24.69 8.94
CA LYS A 295 2.87 25.94 9.08
C LYS A 295 1.52 25.77 9.79
N LYS A 296 0.78 24.71 9.47
CA LYS A 296 -0.64 24.56 9.83
C LYS A 296 -0.92 23.58 10.96
N VAL A 297 -0.03 22.63 11.23
CA VAL A 297 -0.15 21.74 12.40
C VAL A 297 0.52 22.42 13.59
N ARG A 298 -0.21 22.51 14.71
CA ARG A 298 0.23 23.18 15.93
C ARG A 298 0.58 22.15 17.00
N PRO A 299 1.51 22.44 17.94
CA PRO A 299 1.76 21.54 19.06
C PRO A 299 0.52 21.18 19.90
N ALA A 300 -0.45 22.10 19.99
CA ALA A 300 -1.72 21.84 20.66
C ALA A 300 -2.56 20.73 20.00
N ASP A 301 -2.37 20.47 18.71
CA ASP A 301 -3.10 19.43 17.97
C ASP A 301 -2.70 18.02 18.46
N ALA A 302 -1.46 17.85 18.91
CA ALA A 302 -0.87 16.55 19.26
C ALA A 302 -1.65 15.78 20.33
N ALA A 303 -2.33 16.50 21.24
CA ALA A 303 -3.10 15.89 22.32
C ALA A 303 -4.42 15.26 21.84
N THR A 304 -4.99 15.74 20.73
CA THR A 304 -6.37 15.48 20.30
C THR A 304 -6.50 14.99 18.87
N THR A 305 -5.39 14.90 18.13
CA THR A 305 -5.37 14.58 16.69
C THR A 305 -4.56 13.31 16.42
N GLU A 306 -4.99 12.54 15.42
CA GLU A 306 -4.24 11.44 14.81
C GLU A 306 -3.81 11.81 13.38
N ALA A 307 -2.67 11.31 12.95
CA ALA A 307 -2.10 11.59 11.64
C ALA A 307 -2.09 10.33 10.75
N TYR A 308 -2.49 10.49 9.48
CA TYR A 308 -2.52 9.41 8.50
C TYR A 308 -1.71 9.84 7.27
N LEU A 309 -0.56 9.20 7.03
CA LEU A 309 0.42 9.60 6.03
C LEU A 309 0.54 8.53 4.94
N CYS A 310 0.34 8.89 3.68
CA CYS A 310 0.49 7.93 2.57
C CYS A 310 1.17 8.55 1.36
N GLY A 311 2.23 7.89 0.86
CA GLY A 311 2.99 8.36 -0.29
C GLY A 311 4.43 7.86 -0.30
N SER A 312 5.36 8.72 -0.75
CA SER A 312 6.77 8.33 -0.78
C SER A 312 7.36 8.19 0.61
N ARG A 313 8.30 7.26 0.76
CA ARG A 313 9.04 7.04 2.01
C ARG A 313 9.67 8.31 2.58
N SER A 314 10.32 9.10 1.73
CA SER A 314 10.92 10.38 2.14
C SER A 314 9.89 11.36 2.73
N MET A 315 8.71 11.46 2.12
CA MET A 315 7.65 12.34 2.63
C MET A 315 7.17 11.86 4.00
N ILE A 316 6.97 10.56 4.17
CA ILE A 316 6.52 9.97 5.43
C ILE A 316 7.56 10.20 6.52
N GLU A 317 8.84 9.97 6.25
CA GLU A 317 9.94 10.20 7.19
C GLU A 317 10.00 11.67 7.63
N ASP A 318 9.99 12.61 6.67
CA ASP A 318 10.05 14.05 6.94
C ASP A 318 8.83 14.53 7.74
N VAL A 319 7.61 14.16 7.31
CA VAL A 319 6.38 14.59 7.99
C VAL A 319 6.26 13.96 9.38
N SER A 320 6.65 12.70 9.56
CA SER A 320 6.66 12.06 10.88
C SER A 320 7.63 12.77 11.84
N ALA A 321 8.80 13.18 11.35
CA ALA A 321 9.75 13.96 12.16
C ALA A 321 9.17 15.31 12.59
N ILE A 322 8.46 16.01 11.69
CA ILE A 322 7.77 17.28 12.00
C ILE A 322 6.65 17.06 13.03
N LEU A 323 5.85 15.99 12.89
CA LEU A 323 4.77 15.70 13.83
C LEU A 323 5.31 15.36 15.23
N ARG A 324 6.38 14.56 15.31
CA ARG A 324 7.08 14.26 16.57
C ARG A 324 7.64 15.51 17.24
N SER A 325 8.25 16.42 16.47
CA SER A 325 8.77 17.68 17.03
C SER A 325 7.65 18.58 17.58
N LYS A 326 6.42 18.41 17.07
CA LYS A 326 5.20 19.05 17.59
C LYS A 326 4.52 18.27 18.72
N GLY A 327 5.08 17.14 19.15
CA GLY A 327 4.62 16.37 20.31
C GLY A 327 3.62 15.25 20.01
N PHE A 328 3.39 14.89 18.75
CA PHE A 328 2.59 13.72 18.42
C PHE A 328 3.27 12.45 18.92
N ALA A 329 2.51 11.58 19.59
CA ALA A 329 2.98 10.26 19.99
C ALA A 329 3.05 9.32 18.77
N ASP A 330 3.98 8.37 18.79
CA ASP A 330 4.21 7.45 17.65
C ASP A 330 2.99 6.58 17.34
N ASP A 331 2.20 6.22 18.36
CA ASP A 331 0.95 5.46 18.22
C ASP A 331 -0.19 6.25 17.57
N ARG A 332 -0.01 7.56 17.34
CA ARG A 332 -0.94 8.45 16.64
C ARG A 332 -0.46 8.86 15.26
N ILE A 333 0.68 8.34 14.80
CA ILE A 333 1.21 8.60 13.45
C ILE A 333 1.13 7.29 12.66
N HIS A 334 0.03 7.14 11.93
CA HIS A 334 -0.22 6.01 11.06
C HIS A 334 0.33 6.32 9.67
N PHE A 335 1.00 5.36 9.03
CA PHE A 335 1.51 5.58 7.68
C PHE A 335 1.57 4.32 6.81
N GLU A 336 1.48 4.53 5.51
CA GLU A 336 1.70 3.50 4.48
C GLU A 336 2.66 4.01 3.40
N ASN A 337 3.75 3.27 3.19
CA ASN A 337 4.77 3.57 2.20
C ASN A 337 4.39 3.00 0.83
N PHE A 338 4.42 3.83 -0.21
CA PHE A 338 4.32 3.37 -1.59
C PHE A 338 5.73 3.21 -2.18
N PHE A 339 6.01 2.04 -2.74
CA PHE A 339 7.33 1.59 -3.19
C PHE A 339 7.38 1.37 -4.71
#